data_AF-A0A3E2VU71-F1
#
_entry.id   AF-A0A3E2VU71-F1
#
_cell.length_a   1.000
_cell.length_b   1.000
_cell.length_c   1.000
_cell.angle_alpha   90.00
_cell.angle_beta   90.00
_cell.angle_gamma   90.00
#
_symmetry.space_group_name_H-M   'P 1'
#
loop_
_entity.id
_entity.type
_entity.pdbx_description
1 polymer ?
#
loop_
_entity_poly.entity_id
_entity_poly.type
_entity_poly.pdbx_seq_one_letter_code
_entity_poly.pdbx_strand_id
1 'polypeptide(L)'
;MDEHYLIGGIKTDAGKNRIIPLHRDAVFIVKYFMETYKYEYLCFDKGARYTYKKYMKIFHDKMEELGLNHSEPYDTRHTFATIAKTAHVEEGARQLIMGHVRQGTTDKNYTHEPLEFLLTEINKINIC
;
A
#
# COMPACT_ATOMS: atom_id res chain seq x y z
N MET A 1 -11.60 13.41 -4.11
CA MET A 1 -11.58 12.35 -3.09
C MET A 1 -11.23 12.97 -1.77
N ASP A 2 -12.17 12.97 -0.83
CA ASP A 2 -11.97 13.46 0.55
C ASP A 2 -11.46 12.34 1.47
N GLU A 3 -11.38 11.11 0.93
CA GLU A 3 -11.03 9.91 1.66
C GLU A 3 -9.59 9.48 1.35
N HIS A 4 -8.74 9.44 2.39
CA HIS A 4 -7.31 9.09 2.30
C HIS A 4 -7.08 7.58 2.41
N TYR A 5 -7.86 6.75 1.74
CA TYR A 5 -7.68 5.30 1.76
C TYR A 5 -8.13 4.63 0.47
N LEU A 6 -7.69 3.39 0.28
CA LEU A 6 -8.16 2.49 -0.77
C LEU A 6 -8.80 1.25 -0.15
N ILE A 7 -9.79 0.68 -0.84
CA ILE A 7 -10.34 -0.63 -0.52
C ILE A 7 -9.76 -1.63 -1.51
N GLY A 8 -9.11 -2.68 -1.01
CA GLY A 8 -8.49 -3.68 -1.86
C GLY A 8 -8.58 -5.11 -1.33
N GLY A 9 -8.16 -6.03 -2.19
CA GLY A 9 -7.89 -7.42 -1.85
C GLY A 9 -8.94 -8.43 -2.36
N ILE A 10 -8.45 -9.60 -2.77
CA ILE A 10 -9.14 -10.48 -3.74
C ILE A 10 -9.37 -11.90 -3.20
N LYS A 11 -8.60 -12.42 -2.21
CA LYS A 11 -8.49 -13.89 -2.06
C LYS A 11 -8.61 -14.55 -0.68
N THR A 12 -8.71 -13.83 0.44
CA THR A 12 -8.89 -14.46 1.78
C THR A 12 -9.77 -13.62 2.70
N ASP A 13 -10.36 -14.17 3.76
CA ASP A 13 -11.20 -13.40 4.71
C ASP A 13 -10.42 -12.25 5.38
N ALA A 14 -9.12 -12.43 5.60
CA ALA A 14 -8.21 -11.38 6.08
C ALA A 14 -7.76 -10.38 4.99
N GLY A 15 -8.17 -10.61 3.73
CA GLY A 15 -7.74 -9.85 2.57
C GLY A 15 -8.88 -9.47 1.62
N LYS A 16 -10.16 -9.56 2.03
CA LYS A 16 -11.29 -8.99 1.31
C LYS A 16 -11.64 -7.64 1.94
N ASN A 17 -11.96 -6.64 1.11
CA ASN A 17 -12.36 -5.30 1.55
C ASN A 17 -11.39 -4.66 2.57
N ARG A 18 -10.08 -4.91 2.41
CA ARG A 18 -9.07 -4.35 3.30
C ARG A 18 -8.95 -2.86 3.05
N ILE A 19 -9.08 -2.08 4.11
CA ILE A 19 -8.75 -0.66 4.11
C ILE A 19 -7.23 -0.53 4.06
N ILE A 20 -6.74 0.18 3.06
CA ILE A 20 -5.34 0.54 2.88
C ILE A 20 -5.26 2.06 3.09
N PRO A 21 -4.84 2.55 4.26
CA PRO A 21 -4.69 3.98 4.49
C PRO A 21 -3.60 4.53 3.58
N LEU A 22 -3.83 5.71 3.01
CA LEU A 22 -2.87 6.44 2.22
C LEU A 22 -2.23 7.51 3.08
N HIS A 23 -0.90 7.59 3.05
CA HIS A 23 -0.17 8.71 3.60
C HIS A 23 -0.63 10.01 2.94
N ARG A 24 -0.75 11.10 3.69
CA ARG A 24 -1.19 12.42 3.18
C ARG A 24 -0.41 12.83 1.92
N ASP A 25 0.90 12.58 1.91
CA ASP A 25 1.79 12.94 0.81
C ASP A 25 1.81 11.92 -0.33
N ALA A 26 1.10 10.79 -0.22
CA ALA A 26 0.93 9.82 -1.29
C ALA A 26 -0.44 9.92 -1.99
N VAL A 27 -1.42 10.55 -1.34
CA VAL A 27 -2.80 10.68 -1.87
C VAL A 27 -2.82 11.34 -3.25
N PHE A 28 -1.96 12.32 -3.50
CA PHE A 28 -1.92 13.04 -4.78
C PHE A 28 -1.58 12.11 -5.96
N ILE A 29 -0.74 11.10 -5.75
CA ILE A 29 -0.33 10.15 -6.80
C ILE A 29 -1.57 9.38 -7.27
N VAL A 30 -2.32 8.83 -6.32
CA VAL A 30 -3.55 8.08 -6.61
C VAL A 30 -4.58 8.97 -7.31
N LYS A 31 -4.82 10.18 -6.77
CA LYS A 31 -5.74 11.16 -7.37
C LYS A 31 -5.36 11.48 -8.82
N TYR A 32 -4.08 11.76 -9.07
CA TYR A 32 -3.57 12.05 -10.41
C TYR A 32 -3.91 10.94 -11.42
N PHE A 33 -3.66 9.67 -11.08
CA PHE A 33 -3.95 8.56 -11.99
C PHE A 33 -5.46 8.37 -12.22
N MET A 34 -6.27 8.51 -11.17
CA MET A 34 -7.74 8.37 -11.29
C MET A 34 -8.35 9.47 -12.16
N GLU A 35 -7.92 10.72 -11.98
CA GLU A 35 -8.46 11.88 -12.70
C GLU A 35 -7.98 11.94 -14.15
N THR A 36 -6.70 11.62 -14.38
CA THR A 36 -6.07 11.71 -15.71
C THR A 36 -6.61 10.66 -16.67
N TYR A 37 -6.72 9.41 -16.21
CA TYR A 37 -6.93 8.28 -17.12
C TYR A 37 -8.33 7.67 -17.05
N LYS A 38 -9.09 7.90 -15.97
CA LYS A 38 -10.49 7.44 -15.80
C LYS A 38 -10.71 5.95 -16.13
N TYR A 39 -9.69 5.11 -15.96
CA TYR A 39 -9.80 3.66 -16.13
C TYR A 39 -10.11 2.98 -14.80
N GLU A 40 -10.63 1.76 -14.90
CA GLU A 40 -10.91 0.89 -13.74
C GLU A 40 -9.63 0.56 -12.93
N TYR A 41 -8.47 0.52 -13.59
CA TYR A 41 -7.19 0.14 -12.99
C TYR A 41 -6.25 1.33 -12.91
N LEU A 42 -5.50 1.46 -11.80
CA LEU A 42 -4.42 2.45 -11.67
C LEU A 42 -3.19 2.09 -12.52
N CYS A 43 -2.92 0.79 -12.68
CA CYS A 43 -1.82 0.26 -13.48
C CYS A 43 -2.35 -0.46 -14.73
N PHE A 44 -2.26 0.19 -15.89
CA PHE A 44 -2.88 -0.31 -17.12
C PHE A 44 -2.04 -0.01 -18.38
N ASP A 45 -2.21 -0.85 -19.41
CA ASP A 45 -1.71 -0.63 -20.78
C ASP A 45 -2.93 -0.64 -21.71
N LYS A 46 -3.15 0.42 -22.49
CA LYS A 46 -4.28 0.52 -23.45
C LYS A 46 -5.66 0.13 -22.85
N GLY A 47 -5.90 0.52 -21.60
CA GLY A 47 -7.14 0.23 -20.87
C GLY A 47 -7.24 -1.16 -20.22
N ALA A 48 -6.24 -2.03 -20.38
CA ALA A 48 -6.18 -3.34 -19.73
C ALA A 48 -5.24 -3.34 -18.53
N ARG A 49 -5.60 -4.05 -17.45
CA ARG A 49 -4.74 -4.20 -16.26
C ARG A 49 -3.39 -4.79 -16.63
N TYR A 50 -2.31 -4.24 -16.06
CA TYR A 50 -0.99 -4.87 -16.18
C TYR A 50 -0.98 -6.32 -15.71
N THR A 51 -0.33 -7.17 -16.49
CA THR A 51 0.10 -8.47 -15.98
C THR A 51 1.31 -8.29 -15.07
N TYR A 52 1.52 -9.22 -14.14
CA TYR A 52 2.70 -9.18 -13.27
C TYR A 52 4.01 -9.14 -14.08
N LYS A 53 4.09 -9.92 -15.17
CA LYS A 53 5.24 -9.92 -16.09
C LYS A 53 5.51 -8.53 -16.69
N LYS A 54 4.47 -7.81 -17.14
CA LYS A 54 4.61 -6.45 -17.68
C LYS A 54 5.08 -5.49 -16.59
N TYR A 55 4.50 -5.57 -15.39
CA TYR A 55 4.91 -4.75 -14.25
C TYR A 55 6.38 -4.98 -13.88
N MET A 56 6.83 -6.23 -13.76
CA MET A 56 8.24 -6.56 -13.48
C MET A 56 9.19 -6.01 -14.54
N LYS A 57 8.82 -6.10 -15.82
CA LYS A 57 9.63 -5.50 -16.89
C LYS A 57 9.77 -3.98 -16.70
N ILE A 58 8.67 -3.27 -16.48
CA ILE A 58 8.70 -1.81 -16.26
C ILE A 58 9.55 -1.47 -15.03
N PHE A 59 9.45 -2.27 -13.96
CA PHE A 59 10.25 -2.09 -12.76
C PHE A 59 11.75 -2.23 -13.04
N HIS A 60 12.18 -3.30 -13.71
CA HIS A 60 13.59 -3.50 -14.08
C HIS A 60 14.12 -2.42 -15.01
N ASP A 61 13.35 -2.06 -16.04
CA ASP A 61 13.71 -0.97 -16.95
C ASP A 61 13.93 0.35 -16.17
N LYS A 62 13.12 0.62 -15.13
CA LYS A 62 13.29 1.79 -14.26
C LYS A 62 14.44 1.69 -13.27
N MET A 63 14.74 0.51 -12.75
CA MET A 63 15.92 0.31 -11.91
C MET A 63 17.20 0.58 -12.71
N GLU A 64 17.27 0.12 -13.96
CA GLU A 64 18.39 0.39 -14.87
C GLU A 64 18.51 1.90 -15.18
N GLU A 65 17.41 2.56 -15.55
CA GLU A 65 17.39 4.00 -15.84
C GLU A 65 17.87 4.86 -14.66
N LEU A 66 17.53 4.45 -13.43
CA LEU A 66 17.90 5.14 -12.20
C LEU A 66 19.27 4.70 -11.64
N GLY A 67 19.94 3.71 -12.25
CA GLY A 67 21.19 3.14 -11.76
C GLY A 67 21.05 2.39 -10.41
N LEU A 68 19.86 1.87 -10.13
CA LEU A 68 19.54 1.11 -8.91
C LEU A 68 19.65 -0.39 -9.15
N ASN A 69 20.11 -1.13 -8.13
CA ASN A 69 20.29 -2.58 -8.19
C ASN A 69 19.25 -3.31 -7.32
N HIS A 70 17.98 -3.22 -7.70
CA HIS A 70 16.87 -3.95 -7.07
C HIS A 70 16.22 -4.91 -8.06
N SER A 71 16.07 -6.17 -7.67
CA SER A 71 15.48 -7.21 -8.52
C SER A 71 14.00 -7.40 -8.27
N GLU A 72 13.50 -7.10 -7.07
CA GLU A 72 12.14 -7.40 -6.65
C GLU A 72 11.42 -6.16 -6.12
N PRO A 73 10.21 -5.85 -6.63
CA PRO A 73 9.35 -4.80 -6.07
C PRO A 73 9.02 -5.01 -4.58
N TYR A 74 9.14 -6.25 -4.10
CA TYR A 74 8.96 -6.61 -2.68
C TYR A 74 9.92 -5.85 -1.76
N ASP A 75 11.06 -5.37 -2.27
CA ASP A 75 12.01 -4.52 -1.53
C ASP A 75 11.32 -3.25 -0.99
N THR A 76 10.36 -2.68 -1.73
CA THR A 76 9.58 -1.52 -1.29
C THR A 76 8.76 -1.80 -0.03
N ARG A 77 8.26 -3.03 0.12
CA ARG A 77 7.51 -3.47 1.29
C ARG A 77 8.41 -3.66 2.51
N HIS A 78 9.65 -4.13 2.31
CA HIS A 78 10.66 -4.18 3.36
C HIS A 78 11.09 -2.78 3.82
N THR A 79 11.32 -1.88 2.87
CA THR A 79 11.65 -0.48 3.16
C THR A 79 10.51 0.18 3.93
N PHE A 80 9.26 0.01 3.49
CA PHE A 80 8.09 0.48 4.25
C PHE A 80 8.07 -0.05 5.68
N ALA A 81 8.24 -1.37 5.87
CA ALA A 81 8.21 -1.99 7.20
C ALA A 81 9.28 -1.43 8.15
N THR A 82 10.44 -1.09 7.60
CA THR A 82 11.58 -0.49 8.32
C THR A 82 11.27 0.96 8.68
N ILE A 83 10.85 1.78 7.71
CA ILE A 83 10.49 3.19 7.91
C ILE A 83 9.36 3.34 8.93
N ALA A 84 8.31 2.51 8.81
CA ALA A 84 7.19 2.52 9.76
C ALA A 84 7.67 2.17 11.18
N LYS A 85 8.57 1.21 11.32
CA LYS A 85 9.15 0.86 12.62
C LYS A 85 9.95 2.02 13.22
N THR A 86 10.78 2.68 12.42
CA THR A 86 11.59 3.82 12.87
C THR A 86 10.74 5.05 13.19
N ALA A 87 9.58 5.19 12.56
CA ALA A 87 8.61 6.25 12.84
C ALA A 87 7.68 5.93 14.03
N HIS A 88 7.92 4.84 14.76
CA HIS A 88 7.10 4.41 15.89
C HIS A 88 5.61 4.22 15.53
N VAL A 89 5.37 3.71 14.31
CA VAL A 89 4.05 3.19 13.92
C VAL A 89 3.76 1.96 14.79
N GLU A 90 2.57 1.93 15.38
CA GLU A 90 2.11 0.85 16.25
C GLU A 90 2.19 -0.50 15.50
N GLU A 91 2.61 -1.55 16.19
CA GLU A 91 2.89 -2.84 15.56
C GLU A 91 1.64 -3.46 14.93
N GLY A 92 0.51 -3.43 15.64
CA GLY A 92 -0.79 -3.85 15.15
C GLY A 92 -1.23 -3.07 13.90
N ALA A 93 -1.09 -1.75 13.88
CA ALA A 93 -1.38 -0.91 12.70
C ALA A 93 -0.49 -1.29 11.52
N ARG A 94 0.82 -1.42 11.77
CA ARG A 94 1.80 -1.79 10.75
C ARG A 94 1.51 -3.17 10.15
N GLN A 95 1.17 -4.16 10.98
CA GLN A 95 0.79 -5.50 10.52
C GLN A 95 -0.48 -5.48 9.66
N LEU A 96 -1.49 -4.69 10.05
CA LEU A 96 -2.73 -4.54 9.28
C LEU A 96 -2.51 -3.87 7.92
N ILE A 97 -1.75 -2.77 7.89
CA ILE A 97 -1.41 -2.04 6.66
C ILE A 97 -0.64 -2.95 5.68
N MET A 98 0.30 -3.74 6.20
CA MET A 98 1.03 -4.73 5.40
C MET A 98 0.14 -5.93 5.00
N GLY A 99 -1.01 -6.13 5.62
CA GLY A 99 -1.88 -7.27 5.35
C GLY A 99 -1.33 -8.59 5.90
N HIS A 100 -0.64 -8.55 7.05
CA HIS A 100 -0.28 -9.75 7.80
C HIS A 100 -1.47 -10.22 8.64
N VAL A 101 -1.68 -11.55 8.68
CA VAL A 101 -2.66 -12.15 9.60
C VAL A 101 -2.07 -12.10 11.00
N ARG A 102 -2.74 -11.43 11.95
CA ARG A 102 -2.35 -11.48 13.36
C ARG A 102 -2.40 -12.94 13.86
N GLN A 103 -1.24 -13.51 14.17
CA GLN A 103 -1.14 -14.79 14.87
C GLN A 103 -1.14 -14.51 16.38
N GLY A 104 -2.25 -14.84 17.04
CA GLY A 104 -2.42 -14.64 18.48
C GLY A 104 -3.78 -14.06 18.85
N THR A 105 -4.62 -14.92 19.43
CA THR A 105 -5.55 -14.65 20.53
C THR A 105 -6.61 -13.52 20.42
N THR A 106 -7.89 -13.94 20.51
CA THR A 106 -9.03 -13.24 21.15
C THR A 106 -9.53 -11.89 20.67
N ASP A 107 -8.81 -11.15 19.82
CA ASP A 107 -9.17 -9.76 19.47
C ASP A 107 -9.77 -9.58 18.06
N LYS A 108 -9.86 -10.66 17.26
CA LYS A 108 -10.42 -10.61 15.90
C LYS A 108 -11.87 -10.13 15.83
N ASN A 109 -12.58 -10.16 16.96
CA ASN A 109 -13.99 -9.78 17.06
C ASN A 109 -14.23 -8.46 17.83
N TYR A 110 -13.21 -7.86 18.45
CA TYR A 110 -13.42 -6.76 19.41
C TYR A 110 -12.73 -5.44 19.05
N THR A 111 -11.70 -5.46 18.20
CA THR A 111 -11.01 -4.24 17.77
C THR A 111 -10.97 -4.18 16.25
N HIS A 112 -12.00 -3.58 15.65
CA HIS A 112 -11.81 -2.97 14.34
C HIS A 112 -11.10 -1.65 14.58
N GLU A 113 -9.80 -1.56 14.31
CA GLU A 113 -9.13 -0.28 14.37
C GLU A 113 -9.77 0.67 13.35
N PRO A 114 -10.30 1.82 13.79
CA PRO A 114 -10.99 2.75 12.90
C PRO A 114 -10.00 3.29 11.87
N LEU A 115 -10.50 3.63 10.68
CA LEU A 115 -9.70 4.25 9.62
C LEU A 115 -8.86 5.43 10.15
N GLU A 116 -9.42 6.25 11.03
CA GLU A 116 -8.72 7.38 11.68
C GLU A 116 -7.46 6.98 12.45
N PHE A 117 -7.49 5.82 13.13
CA PHE A 117 -6.30 5.30 13.80
C PHE A 117 -5.24 4.92 12.75
N LEU A 118 -5.62 4.18 11.71
CA LEU A 118 -4.71 3.79 10.64
C LEU A 118 -4.12 5.01 9.89
N LEU A 119 -4.92 6.06 9.70
CA LEU A 119 -4.49 7.33 9.13
C LEU A 119 -3.53 8.08 10.07
N THR A 120 -3.81 8.12 11.36
CA THR A 120 -2.90 8.72 12.35
C THR A 120 -1.56 7.99 12.34
N GLU A 121 -1.58 6.66 12.33
CA GLU A 121 -0.40 5.81 12.36
C GLU A 121 0.42 5.92 11.08
N ILE A 122 -0.18 5.85 9.88
CA ILE A 122 0.57 5.98 8.62
C ILE A 122 1.24 7.37 8.53
N ASN A 123 0.57 8.43 8.99
CA ASN A 123 1.06 9.81 8.91
C ASN A 123 2.14 10.18 9.93
N LYS A 124 2.55 9.24 10.80
CA LYS A 124 3.77 9.37 11.61
C LYS A 124 5.04 9.28 10.76
N ILE A 125 4.96 8.60 9.61
CA ILE A 125 6.09 8.44 8.70
C ILE A 125 6.40 9.81 8.08
N ASN A 126 7.57 10.37 8.37
CA ASN A 126 7.99 11.59 7.69
C ASN A 126 8.65 11.23 6.35
N ILE A 127 8.05 11.69 5.25
CA ILE A 127 8.55 11.47 3.90
C ILE A 127 9.10 12.82 3.41
N CYS A 128 10.33 13.12 3.82
CA CYS A 128 11.03 14.38 3.60
C CYS A 128 10.41 15.59 4.33
#